data_AF-A0A8D8CIS7-F1
#
_entry.id   AF-A0A8D8CIS7-F1
#
_cell.length_a   1.000
_cell.length_b   1.000
_cell.length_c   1.000
_cell.angle_alpha   90.00
_cell.angle_beta   90.00
_cell.angle_gamma   90.00
#
_symmetry.space_group_name_H-M   'P 1'
#
loop_
_entity.id
_entity.type
_entity.pdbx_description
1 polymer ?
#
loop_
_entity_poly.entity_id
_entity_poly.type
_entity_poly.pdbx_seq_one_letter_code
_entity_poly.pdbx_strand_id
1 'polypeptide(L)'
;MENSGVLTFDDGALELDKDSKHLKATFRNLQVKNIQRQERRGADSVTDEKFAFLFDLAFAVGDLRFSVWTISQPVVVIVHGNQETAAKATIVWDNAFADPSRIPFEISERMGWNVLAEMLNRKFRSMQLDRPLSAENLHFLGVKATRRKLPFPVPDAELVTRAQFCRDLIPARPFTFWEWFYAAIKVTRDSLKDIWNDGHMVGFVDKARVEQDLRQHPPGTFLLRFSDSQQGGITIAYVTNEPSRRIQHINPFIGKDAVNAINAIRDLPQLKFVYPGVSKEEAFGRHFQPKVLPVAGYVPAEPAAPNLATQADGLANNQSVNSSIAILGVAFDSFQSVDLNQNDLMEF
;
A
#
# COMPACT_ATOMS: atom_id res chain seq x y z
N MET A 1 -5.37 9.85 33.31
CA MET A 1 -5.62 9.95 31.87
C MET A 1 -7.05 10.42 31.71
N GLU A 2 -7.28 11.56 31.08
CA GLU A 2 -8.65 11.99 30.77
C GLU A 2 -9.17 11.17 29.59
N ASN A 3 -10.43 10.75 29.67
CA ASN A 3 -11.04 9.98 28.60
C ASN A 3 -11.32 10.89 27.40
N SER A 4 -10.61 10.67 26.30
CA SER A 4 -10.77 11.46 25.07
C SER A 4 -11.97 11.02 24.24
N GLY A 5 -12.60 9.87 24.48
CA GLY A 5 -13.65 9.34 23.61
C GLY A 5 -14.78 8.62 24.33
N VAL A 6 -15.96 8.62 23.70
CA VAL A 6 -17.10 7.84 24.18
C VAL A 6 -17.30 6.65 23.25
N LEU A 7 -17.26 5.44 23.83
CA LEU A 7 -17.46 4.19 23.14
C LEU A 7 -18.81 3.60 23.51
N THR A 8 -19.46 2.92 22.57
CA THR A 8 -20.55 1.99 22.84
C THR A 8 -20.17 0.62 22.33
N PHE A 9 -20.45 -0.41 23.10
CA PHE A 9 -20.19 -1.80 22.73
C PHE A 9 -21.22 -2.68 23.43
N ASP A 10 -21.43 -3.86 22.88
CA ASP A 10 -22.17 -4.94 23.51
C ASP A 10 -21.18 -5.91 24.18
N ASP A 11 -21.67 -6.72 25.12
CA ASP A 11 -20.89 -7.66 25.93
C ASP A 11 -19.84 -6.97 26.84
N GLY A 12 -18.64 -7.55 27.00
CA GLY A 12 -17.58 -7.04 27.87
C GLY A 12 -17.46 -7.74 29.24
N ALA A 13 -18.29 -8.75 29.51
CA ALA A 13 -18.12 -9.59 30.69
C ALA A 13 -16.88 -10.48 30.54
N LEU A 14 -16.13 -10.64 31.63
CA LEU A 14 -14.99 -11.57 31.69
C LEU A 14 -15.52 -12.99 31.94
N GLU A 15 -15.31 -13.88 30.99
CA GLU A 15 -15.81 -15.25 31.01
C GLU A 15 -14.66 -16.26 30.93
N LEU A 16 -14.82 -17.43 31.56
CA LEU A 16 -13.88 -18.53 31.40
C LEU A 16 -14.20 -19.25 30.09
N ASP A 17 -13.30 -19.14 29.12
CA ASP A 17 -13.37 -19.91 27.89
C ASP A 17 -13.07 -21.39 28.18
N LYS A 18 -14.05 -22.26 27.91
CA LYS A 18 -14.00 -23.67 28.33
C LYS A 18 -12.98 -24.48 27.54
N ASP A 19 -12.67 -24.07 26.32
CA ASP A 19 -11.76 -24.77 25.43
C ASP A 19 -10.30 -24.39 25.72
N SER A 20 -9.99 -23.09 25.81
CA SER A 20 -8.62 -22.62 26.10
C SER A 20 -8.25 -22.58 27.58
N LYS A 21 -9.25 -22.63 28.49
CA LYS A 21 -9.09 -22.37 29.93
C LYS A 21 -8.56 -20.96 30.24
N HIS A 22 -8.66 -20.02 29.31
CA HIS A 22 -8.33 -18.62 29.51
C HIS A 22 -9.54 -17.82 29.96
N LEU A 23 -9.30 -16.78 30.77
CA LEU A 23 -10.31 -15.74 31.01
C LEU A 23 -10.32 -14.79 29.82
N LYS A 24 -11.49 -14.59 29.22
CA LYS A 24 -11.68 -13.80 28.00
C LYS A 24 -12.85 -12.86 28.17
N ALA A 25 -12.66 -11.60 27.79
CA ALA A 25 -13.75 -10.64 27.59
C ALA A 25 -13.83 -10.33 26.09
N THR A 26 -15.03 -10.36 25.53
CA THR A 26 -15.26 -10.00 24.13
C THR A 26 -16.14 -8.76 24.09
N PHE A 27 -15.74 -7.76 23.30
CA PHE A 27 -16.48 -6.52 23.10
C PHE A 27 -17.02 -6.52 21.66
N ARG A 28 -18.34 -6.61 21.49
CA ARG A 28 -18.97 -6.67 20.16
C ARG A 28 -19.56 -5.31 19.80
N ASN A 29 -19.79 -5.10 18.50
CA ASN A 29 -20.44 -3.90 17.98
C ASN A 29 -19.83 -2.59 18.52
N LEU A 30 -18.50 -2.59 18.74
CA LEU A 30 -17.78 -1.46 19.28
C LEU A 30 -17.85 -0.27 18.31
N GLN A 31 -18.32 0.87 18.79
CA GLN A 31 -18.49 2.10 18.03
C GLN A 31 -17.95 3.29 18.80
N VAL A 32 -17.23 4.17 18.10
CA VAL A 32 -16.80 5.47 18.63
C VAL A 32 -17.93 6.48 18.38
N LYS A 33 -18.61 6.95 19.43
CA LYS A 33 -19.69 7.94 19.33
C LYS A 33 -19.17 9.36 19.27
N ASN A 34 -18.13 9.66 20.06
CA ASN A 34 -17.50 10.97 20.10
C ASN A 34 -16.01 10.81 20.39
N ILE A 35 -15.21 11.73 19.86
CA ILE A 35 -13.78 11.83 20.11
C ILE A 35 -13.42 13.31 20.30
N GLN A 36 -12.95 13.64 21.49
CA GLN A 36 -12.31 14.90 21.81
C GLN A 36 -10.87 14.83 21.32
N ARG A 37 -10.49 15.85 20.57
CA ARG A 37 -9.16 15.95 19.97
C ARG A 37 -8.40 17.09 20.60
N GLN A 38 -7.09 16.93 20.71
CA GLN A 38 -6.24 18.03 21.16
C GLN A 38 -6.25 19.17 20.13
N GLU A 39 -6.08 20.40 20.60
CA GLU A 39 -5.85 21.53 19.69
C GLU A 39 -4.57 21.28 18.89
N ARG A 40 -4.70 21.29 17.55
CA ARG A 40 -3.58 21.03 16.65
C ARG A 40 -2.55 22.14 16.76
N ARG A 41 -1.28 21.77 16.76
CA ARG A 41 -0.17 22.73 16.72
C ARG A 41 0.52 22.64 15.36
N GLY A 42 0.65 23.78 14.68
CA GLY A 42 1.39 23.84 13.42
C GLY A 42 0.80 22.98 12.30
N ALA A 43 1.60 22.04 11.78
CA ALA A 43 1.29 21.23 10.59
C ALA A 43 0.65 19.87 10.89
N ASP A 44 0.23 19.62 12.15
CA ASP A 44 -0.31 18.32 12.56
C ASP A 44 -1.67 18.04 11.89
N SER A 45 -1.81 16.83 11.32
CA SER A 45 -3.05 16.34 10.75
C SER A 45 -3.89 15.60 11.79
N VAL A 46 -5.22 15.55 11.62
CA VAL A 46 -6.09 14.66 12.43
C VAL A 46 -5.70 13.19 12.33
N THR A 47 -5.04 12.82 11.23
CA THR A 47 -4.57 11.45 10.96
C THR A 47 -3.24 11.15 11.64
N ASP A 48 -2.60 12.14 12.27
CA ASP A 48 -1.40 11.96 13.11
C ASP A 48 -1.75 11.66 14.57
N GLU A 49 -2.97 11.97 15.00
CA GLU A 49 -3.42 11.81 16.37
C GLU A 49 -3.71 10.34 16.69
N LYS A 50 -2.96 9.80 17.65
CA LYS A 50 -3.03 8.40 18.09
C LYS A 50 -3.80 8.28 19.39
N PHE A 51 -4.69 7.30 19.45
CA PHE A 51 -5.48 6.92 20.62
C PHE A 51 -5.20 5.46 20.99
N ALA A 52 -5.68 5.03 22.16
CA ALA A 52 -5.74 3.62 22.53
C ALA A 52 -7.09 3.32 23.17
N PHE A 53 -7.51 2.06 23.08
CA PHE A 53 -8.49 1.52 24.00
C PHE A 53 -7.80 1.23 25.34
N LEU A 54 -8.34 1.75 26.42
CA LEU A 54 -7.96 1.40 27.79
C LEU A 54 -8.89 0.29 28.26
N PHE A 55 -8.33 -0.83 28.67
CA PHE A 55 -9.04 -1.92 29.33
C PHE A 55 -8.64 -1.93 30.79
N ASP A 56 -9.59 -1.69 31.68
CA ASP A 56 -9.40 -1.73 33.12
C ASP A 56 -10.29 -2.78 33.76
N LEU A 57 -9.74 -3.48 34.77
CA LEU A 57 -10.44 -4.53 35.49
C LEU A 57 -10.09 -4.46 36.97
N ALA A 58 -11.10 -4.46 37.82
CA ALA A 58 -10.97 -4.62 39.25
C ALA A 58 -11.60 -5.95 39.69
N PHE A 59 -10.87 -6.74 40.48
CA PHE A 59 -11.34 -8.03 40.98
C PHE A 59 -10.75 -8.34 42.37
N ALA A 60 -11.28 -9.35 43.05
CA ALA A 60 -10.80 -9.78 44.36
C ALA A 60 -10.44 -11.27 44.38
N VAL A 61 -9.41 -11.64 45.13
CA VAL A 61 -9.02 -13.02 45.39
C VAL A 61 -8.85 -13.19 46.91
N GLY A 62 -9.81 -13.85 47.55
CA GLY A 62 -9.94 -13.84 49.01
C GLY A 62 -10.13 -12.42 49.52
N ASP A 63 -9.28 -11.99 50.44
CA ASP A 63 -9.31 -10.64 51.01
C ASP A 63 -8.49 -9.61 50.21
N LEU A 64 -7.77 -10.04 49.17
CA LEU A 64 -6.95 -9.16 48.33
C LEU A 64 -7.80 -8.54 47.21
N ARG A 65 -7.60 -7.24 46.97
CA ARG A 65 -8.20 -6.50 45.86
C ARG A 65 -7.13 -6.13 44.85
N PHE A 66 -7.39 -6.44 43.59
CA PHE A 66 -6.52 -6.16 42.46
C PHE A 66 -7.20 -5.17 41.52
N SER A 67 -6.39 -4.29 40.94
CA SER A 67 -6.75 -3.47 39.80
C SER A 67 -5.66 -3.64 38.75
N VAL A 68 -6.06 -4.12 37.58
CA VAL A 68 -5.18 -4.33 36.43
C VAL A 68 -5.72 -3.52 35.27
N TRP A 69 -4.83 -3.09 34.40
CA TRP A 69 -5.19 -2.38 33.19
C TRP A 69 -4.19 -2.68 32.08
N THR A 70 -4.62 -2.51 30.85
CA THR A 70 -3.78 -2.56 29.66
C THR A 70 -4.33 -1.63 28.59
N ILE A 71 -3.50 -1.29 27.61
CA ILE A 71 -3.89 -0.47 26.47
C ILE A 71 -3.73 -1.25 25.16
N SER A 72 -4.55 -0.94 24.17
CA SER A 72 -4.37 -1.46 22.81
C SER A 72 -3.11 -0.88 22.14
N GLN A 73 -2.74 -1.48 21.01
CA GLN A 73 -1.92 -0.81 20.00
C GLN A 73 -2.56 0.53 19.56
N PRO A 74 -1.79 1.49 19.03
CA PRO A 74 -2.33 2.77 18.60
C PRO A 74 -3.46 2.60 17.59
N VAL A 75 -4.49 3.44 17.72
CA VAL A 75 -5.56 3.58 16.74
C VAL A 75 -5.64 5.03 16.28
N VAL A 76 -5.92 5.23 15.00
CA VAL A 76 -6.23 6.56 14.44
C VAL A 76 -7.70 6.57 14.08
N VAL A 77 -8.45 7.49 14.68
CA VAL A 77 -9.88 7.67 14.40
C VAL A 77 -10.03 8.57 13.19
N ILE A 78 -10.82 8.14 12.20
CA ILE A 78 -11.13 8.93 11.00
C ILE A 78 -12.64 9.18 10.89
N VAL A 79 -13.01 10.24 10.17
CA VAL A 79 -14.41 10.60 9.92
C VAL A 79 -14.80 10.45 8.45
N HIS A 80 -13.82 10.35 7.55
CA HIS A 80 -14.04 10.22 6.12
C HIS A 80 -13.01 9.28 5.47
N GLY A 81 -13.43 8.48 4.48
CA GLY A 81 -12.60 7.44 3.87
C GLY A 81 -11.35 7.97 3.17
N ASN A 82 -11.34 9.22 2.70
CA ASN A 82 -10.13 9.83 2.12
C ASN A 82 -8.97 9.99 3.13
N GLN A 83 -9.23 9.89 4.44
CA GLN A 83 -8.23 9.96 5.50
C GLN A 83 -7.54 8.61 5.74
N GLU A 84 -8.10 7.51 5.23
CA GLU A 84 -7.65 6.15 5.49
C GLU A 84 -6.17 5.95 5.14
N THR A 85 -5.73 6.41 3.97
CA THR A 85 -4.34 6.24 3.52
C THR A 85 -3.36 6.95 4.45
N ALA A 86 -3.67 8.17 4.88
CA ALA A 86 -2.83 8.95 5.80
C ALA A 86 -2.84 8.36 7.21
N ALA A 87 -4.00 7.91 7.71
CA ALA A 87 -4.12 7.23 9.00
C ALA A 87 -3.30 5.92 9.02
N LYS A 88 -3.38 5.13 7.94
CA LYS A 88 -2.55 3.93 7.75
C LYS A 88 -1.06 4.24 7.76
N ALA A 89 -0.64 5.39 7.22
CA ALA A 89 0.76 5.82 7.27
C ALA A 89 1.24 5.99 8.73
N THR A 90 0.42 6.63 9.56
CA THR A 90 0.70 6.81 11.00
C THR A 90 0.82 5.49 11.73
N ILE A 91 -0.14 4.58 11.53
CA ILE A 91 -0.14 3.26 12.18
C ILE A 91 1.05 2.42 11.71
N VAL A 92 1.33 2.38 10.41
CA VAL A 92 2.46 1.61 9.86
C VAL A 92 3.79 2.15 10.38
N TRP A 93 3.96 3.48 10.44
CA TRP A 93 5.17 4.07 11.01
C TRP A 93 5.34 3.75 12.49
N ASP A 94 4.27 3.85 13.26
CA ASP A 94 4.32 3.59 14.70
C ASP A 94 4.61 2.10 14.98
N ASN A 95 3.83 1.20 14.38
CA ASN A 95 3.96 -0.23 14.60
C ASN A 95 5.31 -0.78 14.13
N ALA A 96 5.85 -0.28 13.03
CA ALA A 96 7.11 -0.78 12.49
C ALA A 96 8.34 -0.38 13.32
N PHE A 97 8.25 0.71 14.07
CA PHE A 97 9.42 1.38 14.65
C PHE A 97 9.31 1.62 16.16
N ALA A 98 8.26 1.11 16.81
CA ALA A 98 8.06 1.25 18.25
C ALA A 98 9.14 0.51 19.05
N ASP A 99 9.75 1.20 20.00
CA ASP A 99 10.55 0.56 21.05
C ASP A 99 9.59 -0.07 22.08
N PRO A 100 9.78 -1.34 22.49
CA PRO A 100 8.94 -1.99 23.51
C PRO A 100 8.87 -1.26 24.85
N SER A 101 9.88 -0.45 25.17
CA SER A 101 10.01 0.31 26.42
C SER A 101 9.60 1.79 26.30
N ARG A 102 9.07 2.20 25.15
CA ARG A 102 8.69 3.60 24.90
C ARG A 102 7.60 4.09 25.85
N ILE A 103 7.59 5.40 26.08
CA ILE A 103 6.39 6.08 26.56
C ILE A 103 5.29 5.89 25.50
N PRO A 104 4.03 5.57 25.88
CA PRO A 104 2.98 5.27 24.91
C PRO A 104 2.92 6.28 23.76
N PHE A 105 3.00 5.75 22.54
CA PHE A 105 2.93 6.49 21.28
C PHE A 105 4.07 7.48 21.00
N GLU A 106 5.13 7.52 21.80
CA GLU A 106 6.35 8.21 21.41
C GLU A 106 7.04 7.42 20.27
N ILE A 107 7.48 8.12 19.22
CA ILE A 107 8.10 7.46 18.07
C ILE A 107 9.14 8.37 17.43
N SER A 108 10.21 7.77 16.89
CA SER A 108 11.22 8.54 16.18
C SER A 108 10.63 9.18 14.92
N GLU A 109 10.97 10.46 14.70
CA GLU A 109 10.59 11.21 13.49
C GLU A 109 11.50 10.90 12.28
N ARG A 110 12.52 10.05 12.46
CA ARG A 110 13.44 9.63 11.38
C ARG A 110 13.94 8.21 11.59
N MET A 111 14.01 7.44 10.51
CA MET A 111 14.49 6.06 10.53
C MET A 111 15.60 5.84 9.50
N GLY A 112 16.51 4.92 9.79
CA GLY A 112 17.50 4.46 8.82
C GLY A 112 16.83 3.77 7.63
N TRP A 113 17.34 4.02 6.44
CA TRP A 113 16.77 3.50 5.19
C TRP A 113 16.62 1.97 5.22
N ASN A 114 17.58 1.23 5.76
CA ASN A 114 17.50 -0.24 5.78
C ASN A 114 16.34 -0.76 6.61
N VAL A 115 16.05 -0.10 7.75
CA VAL A 115 14.90 -0.45 8.61
C VAL A 115 13.59 -0.12 7.90
N LEU A 116 13.55 1.02 7.20
CA LEU A 116 12.39 1.40 6.39
C LEU A 116 12.18 0.44 5.21
N ALA A 117 13.24 0.08 4.49
CA ALA A 117 13.21 -0.85 3.36
C ALA A 117 12.68 -2.23 3.76
N GLU A 118 13.11 -2.72 4.92
CA GLU A 118 12.62 -3.96 5.51
C GLU A 118 11.13 -3.86 5.85
N MET A 119 10.67 -2.75 6.44
CA MET A 119 9.24 -2.48 6.66
C MET A 119 8.44 -2.50 5.35
N LEU A 120 8.93 -1.85 4.29
CA LEU A 120 8.27 -1.84 2.98
C LEU A 120 8.13 -3.26 2.43
N ASN A 121 9.18 -4.09 2.54
CA ASN A 121 9.15 -5.50 2.15
C ASN A 121 8.15 -6.32 2.96
N ARG A 122 8.09 -6.11 4.28
CA ARG A 122 7.09 -6.77 5.15
C ARG A 122 5.68 -6.40 4.74
N LYS A 123 5.43 -5.13 4.37
CA LYS A 123 4.10 -4.72 3.91
C LYS A 123 3.71 -5.36 2.57
N PHE A 124 4.68 -5.66 1.70
CA PHE A 124 4.42 -6.48 0.50
C PHE A 124 3.96 -7.88 0.89
N ARG A 125 4.70 -8.56 1.77
CA ARG A 125 4.37 -9.93 2.21
C ARG A 125 3.01 -10.01 2.90
N SER A 126 2.67 -9.05 3.75
CA SER A 126 1.35 -9.05 4.42
C SER A 126 0.18 -8.81 3.44
N MET A 127 0.45 -8.31 2.24
CA MET A 127 -0.52 -8.22 1.15
C MET A 127 -0.51 -9.44 0.21
N GLN A 128 0.11 -10.56 0.62
CA GLN A 128 0.27 -11.78 -0.17
C GLN A 128 1.07 -11.56 -1.47
N LEU A 129 1.95 -10.55 -1.47
CA LEU A 129 2.95 -10.34 -2.52
C LEU A 129 4.23 -11.03 -2.08
N ASP A 130 4.30 -12.33 -2.32
CA ASP A 130 5.31 -13.24 -1.79
C ASP A 130 6.71 -12.93 -2.32
N ARG A 131 6.79 -12.42 -3.56
CA ARG A 131 8.07 -11.95 -4.12
C ARG A 131 8.48 -10.64 -3.43
N PRO A 132 9.65 -10.58 -2.76
CA PRO A 132 10.14 -9.35 -2.15
C PRO A 132 10.55 -8.32 -3.19
N LEU A 133 10.69 -7.06 -2.76
CA LEU A 133 11.28 -6.00 -3.56
C LEU A 133 12.74 -6.33 -3.86
N SER A 134 13.15 -6.19 -5.12
CA SER A 134 14.56 -6.38 -5.50
C SER A 134 15.45 -5.26 -4.95
N ALA A 135 16.77 -5.45 -4.99
CA ALA A 135 17.74 -4.41 -4.61
C ALA A 135 17.55 -3.13 -5.45
N GLU A 136 17.24 -3.27 -6.75
CA GLU A 136 16.94 -2.17 -7.66
C GLU A 136 15.64 -1.47 -7.30
N ASN A 137 14.59 -2.23 -6.92
CA ASN A 137 13.35 -1.64 -6.44
C ASN A 137 13.57 -0.82 -5.17
N LEU A 138 14.30 -1.38 -4.19
CA LEU A 138 14.63 -0.69 -2.95
C LEU A 138 15.47 0.55 -3.22
N HIS A 139 16.47 0.48 -4.10
CA HIS A 139 17.27 1.66 -4.45
C HIS A 139 16.41 2.78 -5.04
N PHE A 140 15.55 2.46 -6.00
CA PHE A 140 14.61 3.42 -6.57
C PHE A 140 13.68 4.03 -5.51
N LEU A 141 13.15 3.20 -4.61
CA LEU A 141 12.30 3.65 -3.50
C LEU A 141 13.07 4.55 -2.54
N GLY A 142 14.35 4.29 -2.26
CA GLY A 142 15.19 5.11 -1.40
C GLY A 142 15.49 6.48 -2.02
N VAL A 143 15.87 6.51 -3.30
CA VAL A 143 16.02 7.75 -4.07
C VAL A 143 14.72 8.55 -4.07
N LYS A 144 13.60 7.86 -4.31
CA LYS A 144 12.29 8.50 -4.32
C LYS A 144 11.94 9.03 -2.94
N ALA A 145 12.05 8.25 -1.86
CA ALA A 145 11.67 8.64 -0.49
C ALA A 145 12.50 9.83 0.03
N THR A 146 13.82 9.77 -0.14
CA THR A 146 14.75 10.81 0.34
C THR A 146 14.72 12.09 -0.50
N ARG A 147 14.18 12.02 -1.73
CA ARG A 147 14.27 13.08 -2.76
C ARG A 147 15.71 13.39 -3.18
N ARG A 148 16.66 12.47 -2.95
CA ARG A 148 18.09 12.66 -3.19
C ARG A 148 18.60 11.68 -4.22
N LYS A 149 19.65 12.07 -4.96
CA LYS A 149 20.44 11.11 -5.75
C LYS A 149 21.31 10.32 -4.79
N LEU A 150 21.14 9.00 -4.78
CA LEU A 150 21.85 8.08 -3.90
C LEU A 150 22.67 7.07 -4.70
N PRO A 151 23.83 6.63 -4.19
CA PRO A 151 24.57 5.53 -4.79
C PRO A 151 23.76 4.22 -4.71
N PHE A 152 24.16 3.22 -5.49
CA PHE A 152 23.62 1.86 -5.42
C PHE A 152 24.65 0.94 -4.76
N PRO A 153 24.31 0.23 -3.67
CA PRO A 153 23.06 0.30 -2.90
C PRO A 153 22.94 1.61 -2.08
N VAL A 154 21.76 1.88 -1.53
CA VAL A 154 21.52 3.02 -0.63
C VAL A 154 22.36 2.85 0.65
N PRO A 155 23.11 3.88 1.10
CA PRO A 155 23.94 3.76 2.30
C PRO A 155 23.13 3.58 3.59
N ASP A 156 23.64 2.79 4.53
CA ASP A 156 23.00 2.51 5.83
C ASP A 156 22.76 3.77 6.68
N ALA A 157 23.63 4.78 6.53
CA ALA A 157 23.53 6.05 7.22
C ALA A 157 22.43 6.98 6.67
N GLU A 158 21.82 6.64 5.53
CA GLU A 158 20.76 7.44 4.95
C GLU A 158 19.51 7.37 5.82
N LEU A 159 18.98 8.54 6.18
CA LEU A 159 17.80 8.67 7.03
C LEU A 159 16.61 9.16 6.20
N VAL A 160 15.43 8.62 6.50
CA VAL A 160 14.15 9.11 5.98
C VAL A 160 13.33 9.65 7.13
N THR A 161 12.83 10.87 7.00
CA THR A 161 11.94 11.46 8.02
C THR A 161 10.50 10.99 7.82
N ARG A 162 9.72 10.98 8.90
CA ARG A 162 8.27 10.73 8.85
C ARG A 162 7.57 11.72 7.91
N ALA A 163 8.06 12.97 7.86
CA ALA A 163 7.55 13.95 6.92
C ALA A 163 7.79 13.53 5.46
N GLN A 164 9.02 13.17 5.08
CA GLN A 164 9.32 12.68 3.73
C GLN A 164 8.52 11.43 3.34
N PHE A 165 8.25 10.57 4.33
CA PHE A 165 7.48 9.35 4.16
C PHE A 165 6.00 9.61 3.87
N CYS A 166 5.31 10.43 4.68
CA CYS A 166 3.85 10.52 4.61
C CYS A 166 3.22 11.92 4.75
N ARG A 167 4.01 13.01 4.83
CA ARG A 167 3.48 14.39 4.90
C ARG A 167 3.91 15.24 3.72
N ASP A 168 5.20 15.20 3.37
CA ASP A 168 5.78 15.99 2.29
C ASP A 168 5.42 15.40 0.94
N LEU A 169 4.89 16.25 0.06
CA LEU A 169 4.62 15.89 -1.32
C LEU A 169 5.93 15.52 -2.03
N ILE A 170 5.84 14.58 -2.96
CA ILE A 170 6.95 14.31 -3.88
C ILE A 170 7.10 15.53 -4.80
N PRO A 171 8.33 16.00 -5.10
CA PRO A 171 8.55 17.11 -6.02
C PRO A 171 7.79 16.95 -7.33
N ALA A 172 7.07 17.99 -7.73
CA ALA A 172 6.21 18.03 -8.91
C ALA A 172 5.08 16.98 -8.95
N ARG A 173 4.65 16.46 -7.78
CA ARG A 173 3.51 15.54 -7.63
C ARG A 173 2.54 16.04 -6.56
N PRO A 174 1.24 15.78 -6.70
CA PRO A 174 0.22 16.18 -5.74
C PRO A 174 0.01 15.15 -4.60
N PHE A 175 0.97 14.27 -4.37
CA PHE A 175 0.86 13.18 -3.39
C PHE A 175 2.20 12.92 -2.69
N THR A 176 2.12 12.32 -1.51
CA THR A 176 3.26 11.91 -0.68
C THR A 176 3.88 10.59 -1.16
N PHE A 177 5.03 10.22 -0.59
CA PHE A 177 5.66 8.92 -0.88
C PHE A 177 4.76 7.75 -0.49
N TRP A 178 4.21 7.76 0.72
CA TRP A 178 3.36 6.69 1.21
C TRP A 178 2.11 6.52 0.37
N GLU A 179 1.40 7.60 0.01
CA GLU A 179 0.18 7.46 -0.78
C GLU A 179 0.47 6.85 -2.16
N TRP A 180 1.57 7.24 -2.80
CA TRP A 180 2.00 6.65 -4.07
C TRP A 180 2.42 5.18 -3.93
N PHE A 181 3.21 4.86 -2.91
CA PHE A 181 3.68 3.51 -2.64
C PHE A 181 2.52 2.57 -2.27
N TYR A 182 1.62 3.02 -1.39
CA TYR A 182 0.45 2.27 -0.98
C TYR A 182 -0.50 2.02 -2.15
N ALA A 183 -0.70 3.01 -3.02
CA ALA A 183 -1.50 2.82 -4.24
C ALA A 183 -0.85 1.79 -5.19
N ALA A 184 0.48 1.77 -5.30
CA ALA A 184 1.21 0.76 -6.06
C ALA A 184 1.03 -0.66 -5.48
N ILE A 185 1.14 -0.84 -4.15
CA ILE A 185 0.88 -2.14 -3.53
C ILE A 185 -0.58 -2.57 -3.76
N LYS A 186 -1.52 -1.65 -3.54
CA LYS A 186 -2.95 -1.95 -3.66
C LYS A 186 -3.31 -2.43 -5.06
N VAL A 187 -2.86 -1.72 -6.11
CA VAL A 187 -3.12 -2.14 -7.49
C VAL A 187 -2.44 -3.47 -7.81
N THR A 188 -1.25 -3.73 -7.27
CA THR A 188 -0.59 -5.02 -7.46
C THR A 188 -1.36 -6.14 -6.80
N ARG A 189 -1.75 -6.00 -5.53
CA ARG A 189 -2.59 -6.98 -4.83
C ARG A 189 -3.91 -7.24 -5.56
N ASP A 190 -4.58 -6.16 -6.00
CA ASP A 190 -5.94 -6.25 -6.53
C ASP A 190 -6.00 -6.73 -7.98
N SER A 191 -4.94 -6.55 -8.77
CA SER A 191 -4.99 -6.79 -10.23
C SER A 191 -3.76 -7.47 -10.83
N LEU A 192 -2.61 -7.47 -10.16
CA LEU A 192 -1.35 -7.98 -10.72
C LEU A 192 -0.60 -8.92 -9.76
N LYS A 193 -1.31 -9.54 -8.80
CA LYS A 193 -0.71 -10.34 -7.73
C LYS A 193 0.13 -11.47 -8.30
N ASP A 194 -0.47 -12.26 -9.20
CA ASP A 194 0.22 -13.40 -9.79
C ASP A 194 1.34 -12.94 -10.72
N ILE A 195 1.12 -11.88 -11.51
CA ILE A 195 2.17 -11.28 -12.36
C ILE A 195 3.39 -10.85 -11.55
N TRP A 196 3.18 -10.27 -10.37
CA TRP A 196 4.23 -9.86 -9.45
C TRP A 196 4.96 -11.06 -8.85
N ASN A 197 4.21 -12.03 -8.32
CA ASN A 197 4.77 -13.21 -7.66
C ASN A 197 5.56 -14.09 -8.64
N ASP A 198 5.13 -14.15 -9.89
CA ASP A 198 5.82 -14.86 -10.97
C ASP A 198 7.09 -14.17 -11.47
N GLY A 199 7.31 -12.91 -11.07
CA GLY A 199 8.47 -12.14 -11.49
C GLY A 199 8.36 -11.47 -12.86
N HIS A 200 7.18 -11.44 -13.48
CA HIS A 200 6.96 -10.86 -14.81
C HIS A 200 6.75 -9.34 -14.83
N MET A 201 6.89 -8.68 -13.67
CA MET A 201 6.82 -7.24 -13.51
C MET A 201 8.07 -6.71 -12.81
N VAL A 202 8.67 -5.64 -13.35
CA VAL A 202 9.80 -4.94 -12.72
C VAL A 202 9.29 -4.02 -11.60
N GLY A 203 8.18 -3.31 -11.86
CA GLY A 203 7.50 -2.48 -10.86
C GLY A 203 8.22 -1.17 -10.56
N PHE A 204 9.09 -1.14 -9.56
CA PHE A 204 9.73 0.09 -9.08
C PHE A 204 11.01 0.38 -9.83
N VAL A 205 10.92 1.23 -10.85
CA VAL A 205 12.05 1.66 -11.68
C VAL A 205 11.72 2.98 -12.38
N ASP A 206 12.71 3.87 -12.49
CA ASP A 206 12.52 5.15 -13.16
C ASP A 206 12.53 5.02 -14.69
N LYS A 207 11.93 6.01 -15.35
CA LYS A 207 11.83 6.03 -16.81
C LYS A 207 13.20 5.97 -17.51
N ALA A 208 14.19 6.70 -17.02
CA ALA A 208 15.50 6.80 -17.68
C ALA A 208 16.25 5.47 -17.63
N ARG A 209 16.18 4.77 -16.49
CA ARG A 209 16.76 3.44 -16.33
C ARG A 209 16.10 2.42 -17.24
N VAL A 210 14.77 2.44 -17.33
CA VAL A 210 14.02 1.57 -18.25
C VAL A 210 14.41 1.81 -19.70
N GLU A 211 14.55 3.07 -20.11
CA GLU A 211 14.99 3.39 -21.47
C GLU A 211 16.42 2.88 -21.73
N GLN A 212 17.32 2.99 -20.76
CA GLN A 212 18.68 2.46 -20.86
C GLN A 212 18.71 0.93 -20.99
N ASP A 213 17.96 0.24 -20.12
CA ASP A 213 17.95 -1.22 -20.06
C ASP A 213 17.31 -1.81 -21.33
N LEU A 214 16.16 -1.27 -21.77
CA LEU A 214 15.46 -1.76 -22.95
C LEU A 214 16.20 -1.49 -24.26
N ARG A 215 16.99 -0.41 -24.39
CA ARG A 215 17.78 -0.13 -25.61
C ARG A 215 18.72 -1.27 -25.99
N GLN A 216 19.18 -2.05 -25.01
CA GLN A 216 20.09 -3.17 -25.22
C GLN A 216 19.37 -4.46 -25.67
N HIS A 217 18.03 -4.47 -25.66
CA HIS A 217 17.20 -5.64 -25.93
C HIS A 217 16.53 -5.57 -27.32
N PRO A 218 16.21 -6.73 -27.95
CA PRO A 218 15.64 -6.75 -29.29
C PRO A 218 14.26 -6.07 -29.36
N PRO A 219 13.85 -5.57 -30.55
CA PRO A 219 12.52 -5.04 -30.77
C PRO A 219 11.39 -5.94 -30.27
N GLY A 220 10.41 -5.33 -29.63
CA GLY A 220 9.29 -6.01 -28.99
C GLY A 220 9.57 -6.53 -27.57
N THR A 221 10.76 -6.30 -27.03
CA THR A 221 11.02 -6.47 -25.59
C THR A 221 10.29 -5.39 -24.80
N PHE A 222 9.58 -5.77 -23.74
CA PHE A 222 8.79 -4.86 -22.91
C PHE A 222 8.89 -5.19 -21.41
N LEU A 223 8.52 -4.22 -20.58
CA LEU A 223 8.40 -4.42 -19.13
C LEU A 223 7.26 -3.60 -18.54
N LEU A 224 6.75 -4.05 -17.40
CA LEU A 224 5.75 -3.36 -16.60
C LEU A 224 6.43 -2.62 -15.45
N ARG A 225 6.04 -1.36 -15.23
CA ARG A 225 6.49 -0.55 -14.10
C ARG A 225 5.36 0.32 -13.56
N PHE A 226 5.51 0.78 -12.32
CA PHE A 226 4.62 1.78 -11.74
C PHE A 226 4.89 3.15 -12.36
N SER A 227 3.82 3.92 -12.56
CA SER A 227 3.89 5.29 -13.01
C SER A 227 4.44 6.18 -11.89
N ASP A 228 5.40 7.04 -12.26
CA ASP A 228 5.92 8.07 -11.35
C ASP A 228 4.93 9.23 -11.15
N SER A 229 3.99 9.42 -12.08
CA SER A 229 3.09 10.58 -12.14
C SER A 229 1.67 10.29 -11.71
N GLN A 230 1.26 9.02 -11.67
CA GLN A 230 -0.11 8.60 -11.42
C GLN A 230 -0.11 7.56 -10.31
N GLN A 231 -0.80 7.84 -9.19
CA GLN A 231 -0.90 6.90 -8.07
C GLN A 231 -1.62 5.61 -8.52
N GLY A 232 -1.03 4.46 -8.22
CA GLY A 232 -1.57 3.16 -8.66
C GLY A 232 -1.58 2.98 -10.19
N GLY A 233 -0.89 3.85 -10.93
CA GLY A 233 -0.79 3.75 -12.38
C GLY A 233 0.22 2.69 -12.80
N ILE A 234 -0.15 1.81 -13.72
CA ILE A 234 0.72 0.80 -14.34
C ILE A 234 1.02 1.20 -15.77
N THR A 235 2.29 1.27 -16.16
CA THR A 235 2.70 1.60 -17.53
C THR A 235 3.58 0.49 -18.11
N ILE A 236 3.47 0.31 -19.43
CA ILE A 236 4.24 -0.66 -20.19
C ILE A 236 5.24 0.13 -21.04
N ALA A 237 6.52 -0.19 -20.92
CA ALA A 237 7.57 0.34 -21.77
C ALA A 237 8.05 -0.75 -22.72
N TYR A 238 8.29 -0.42 -24.00
CA TYR A 238 8.75 -1.40 -25.00
C TYR A 238 9.68 -0.80 -26.05
N VAL A 239 10.51 -1.66 -26.66
CA VAL A 239 11.36 -1.34 -27.80
C VAL A 239 10.56 -1.44 -29.10
N THR A 240 10.47 -0.36 -29.88
CA THR A 240 9.74 -0.39 -31.16
C THR A 240 10.51 -1.19 -32.24
N ASN A 241 9.77 -1.70 -33.23
CA ASN A 241 10.33 -2.36 -34.41
C ASN A 241 10.74 -1.36 -35.52
N GLU A 242 10.84 -0.09 -35.19
CA GLU A 242 11.29 0.93 -36.13
C GLU A 242 12.82 0.91 -36.26
N PRO A 243 13.38 1.38 -37.39
CA PRO A 243 14.83 1.46 -37.59
C PRO A 243 15.56 2.23 -36.46
N SER A 244 14.88 3.20 -35.86
CA SER A 244 15.38 4.02 -34.75
C SER A 244 15.42 3.30 -33.40
N ARG A 245 14.76 2.13 -33.27
CA ARG A 245 14.62 1.35 -32.02
C ARG A 245 14.28 2.20 -30.80
N ARG A 246 13.35 3.14 -30.97
CA ARG A 246 12.91 4.03 -29.88
C ARG A 246 12.20 3.24 -28.78
N ILE A 247 12.28 3.75 -27.55
CA ILE A 247 11.52 3.23 -26.42
C ILE A 247 10.22 4.01 -26.33
N GLN A 248 9.09 3.30 -26.32
CA GLN A 248 7.76 3.88 -26.15
C GLN A 248 7.16 3.46 -24.82
N HIS A 249 6.34 4.35 -24.25
CA HIS A 249 5.61 4.11 -23.01
C HIS A 249 4.12 4.24 -23.28
N ILE A 250 3.36 3.19 -22.95
CA ILE A 250 1.90 3.21 -23.00
C ILE A 250 1.38 4.04 -21.83
N ASN A 251 0.32 4.82 -22.06
CA ASN A 251 -0.31 5.61 -21.01
C ASN A 251 -0.66 4.74 -19.79
N PRO A 252 -0.47 5.25 -18.56
CA PRO A 252 -0.73 4.45 -17.37
C PRO A 252 -2.19 3.99 -17.26
N PHE A 253 -2.37 2.71 -16.92
CA PHE A 253 -3.64 2.13 -16.51
C PHE A 253 -3.83 2.38 -15.01
N ILE A 254 -4.96 2.99 -14.59
CA ILE A 254 -5.14 3.49 -13.21
C ILE A 254 -6.37 2.85 -12.56
N GLY A 255 -6.30 2.58 -11.26
CA GLY A 255 -7.45 2.13 -10.48
C GLY A 255 -7.99 0.79 -10.99
N LYS A 256 -9.31 0.73 -11.27
CA LYS A 256 -9.97 -0.48 -11.76
C LYS A 256 -9.50 -0.89 -13.16
N ASP A 257 -8.94 0.04 -13.93
CA ASP A 257 -8.45 -0.23 -15.28
C ASP A 257 -7.06 -0.88 -15.29
N ALA A 258 -6.41 -1.05 -14.14
CA ALA A 258 -5.09 -1.68 -14.07
C ALA A 258 -5.07 -3.11 -14.66
N VAL A 259 -6.17 -3.85 -14.54
CA VAL A 259 -6.35 -5.15 -15.19
C VAL A 259 -6.24 -5.07 -16.72
N ASN A 260 -6.58 -3.92 -17.31
CA ASN A 260 -6.46 -3.69 -18.76
C ASN A 260 -5.01 -3.64 -19.22
N ALA A 261 -4.03 -3.50 -18.32
CA ALA A 261 -2.62 -3.67 -18.68
C ALA A 261 -2.37 -5.10 -19.21
N ILE A 262 -3.00 -6.12 -18.63
CA ILE A 262 -2.86 -7.52 -19.08
C ILE A 262 -3.54 -7.69 -20.46
N ASN A 263 -4.73 -7.11 -20.63
CA ASN A 263 -5.43 -7.10 -21.92
C ASN A 263 -4.60 -6.41 -23.00
N ALA A 264 -4.00 -5.26 -22.69
CA ALA A 264 -3.11 -4.54 -23.61
C ALA A 264 -1.88 -5.39 -23.98
N ILE A 265 -1.30 -6.14 -23.04
CA ILE A 265 -0.19 -7.06 -23.33
C ILE A 265 -0.62 -8.15 -24.33
N ARG A 266 -1.80 -8.73 -24.14
CA ARG A 266 -2.38 -9.72 -25.05
C ARG A 266 -2.59 -9.14 -26.45
N ASP A 267 -3.22 -7.98 -26.53
CA ASP A 267 -3.80 -7.44 -27.77
C ASP A 267 -2.78 -6.68 -28.63
N LEU A 268 -1.68 -6.20 -28.05
CA LEU A 268 -0.64 -5.46 -28.78
C LEU A 268 0.39 -6.42 -29.40
N PRO A 269 0.42 -6.57 -30.75
CA PRO A 269 1.31 -7.52 -31.42
C PRO A 269 2.79 -7.12 -31.36
N GLN A 270 3.09 -5.85 -31.07
CA GLN A 270 4.46 -5.38 -30.90
C GLN A 270 5.10 -5.89 -29.60
N LEU A 271 4.31 -6.31 -28.61
CA LEU A 271 4.81 -6.83 -27.34
C LEU A 271 5.06 -8.33 -27.49
N LYS A 272 6.33 -8.74 -27.46
CA LYS A 272 6.78 -10.11 -27.79
C LYS A 272 7.55 -10.78 -26.66
N PHE A 273 8.45 -10.05 -26.01
CA PHE A 273 9.34 -10.59 -24.98
C PHE A 273 9.22 -9.76 -23.70
N VAL A 274 8.91 -10.41 -22.59
CA VAL A 274 8.97 -9.81 -21.27
C VAL A 274 10.43 -9.72 -20.85
N TYR A 275 10.87 -8.52 -20.49
CA TYR A 275 12.23 -8.29 -19.99
C TYR A 275 12.57 -9.27 -18.85
N PRO A 276 13.76 -9.91 -18.88
CA PRO A 276 14.87 -9.68 -19.81
C PRO A 276 14.87 -10.55 -21.08
N GLY A 277 13.85 -11.36 -21.36
CA GLY A 277 13.80 -12.18 -22.58
C GLY A 277 12.77 -13.32 -22.62
N VAL A 278 11.92 -13.46 -21.61
CA VAL A 278 10.88 -14.50 -21.55
C VAL A 278 9.83 -14.22 -22.62
N SER A 279 9.31 -15.24 -23.31
CA SER A 279 8.27 -15.02 -24.31
C SER A 279 6.97 -14.50 -23.66
N LYS A 280 6.20 -13.67 -24.37
CA LYS A 280 4.92 -13.15 -23.87
C LYS A 280 3.97 -14.29 -23.49
N GLU A 281 3.88 -15.32 -24.33
CA GLU A 281 2.99 -16.46 -24.12
C GLU A 281 3.38 -17.28 -22.89
N GLU A 282 4.68 -17.49 -22.65
CA GLU A 282 5.18 -18.16 -21.44
C GLU A 282 4.88 -17.36 -20.17
N ALA A 283 5.11 -16.04 -20.20
CA ALA A 283 4.95 -15.19 -19.03
C ALA A 283 3.49 -14.85 -18.69
N PHE A 284 2.67 -14.56 -19.71
CA PHE A 284 1.32 -14.04 -19.54
C PHE A 284 0.22 -14.98 -20.05
N GLY A 285 0.55 -16.07 -20.75
CA GLY A 285 -0.43 -16.95 -21.39
C GLY A 285 -1.50 -17.49 -20.43
N ARG A 286 -1.10 -17.88 -19.22
CA ARG A 286 -2.03 -18.35 -18.17
C ARG A 286 -2.91 -17.25 -17.55
N HIS A 287 -2.51 -16.00 -17.74
CA HIS A 287 -3.17 -14.81 -17.19
C HIS A 287 -4.15 -14.18 -18.20
N PHE A 288 -4.10 -14.61 -19.45
CA PHE A 288 -5.05 -14.16 -20.46
C PHE A 288 -6.39 -14.84 -20.25
N GLN A 289 -7.44 -14.03 -20.03
CA GLN A 289 -8.80 -14.56 -20.04
C GLN A 289 -9.09 -15.23 -21.39
N PRO A 290 -9.77 -16.40 -21.39
CA PRO A 290 -10.21 -17.04 -22.63
C PRO A 290 -11.02 -16.04 -23.45
N LYS A 291 -10.76 -15.95 -24.77
CA LYS A 291 -11.63 -15.18 -25.65
C LYS A 291 -13.04 -15.76 -25.53
N VAL A 292 -13.99 -14.99 -25.01
CA VAL A 292 -15.40 -15.36 -25.01
C VAL A 292 -15.81 -15.50 -26.47
N LEU A 293 -16.06 -16.74 -26.91
CA LEU A 293 -16.58 -16.98 -28.25
C LEU A 293 -17.95 -16.32 -28.37
N PRO A 294 -18.28 -15.66 -29.49
CA PRO A 294 -19.59 -15.05 -29.67
C PRO A 294 -20.68 -16.10 -29.47
N VAL A 295 -21.61 -15.83 -28.55
CA VAL A 295 -22.87 -16.59 -28.48
C VAL A 295 -23.68 -16.21 -29.71
N ALA A 296 -24.20 -17.20 -30.44
CA ALA A 296 -24.98 -16.96 -31.66
C ALA A 296 -26.07 -15.91 -31.42
N GLY A 297 -26.02 -14.80 -32.16
CA GLY A 297 -26.97 -13.68 -32.06
C GLY A 297 -26.51 -12.47 -31.21
N TYR A 298 -25.39 -12.55 -30.49
CA TYR A 298 -24.84 -11.44 -29.73
C TYR A 298 -23.38 -11.17 -30.11
N VAL A 299 -23.08 -9.92 -30.49
CA VAL A 299 -21.71 -9.46 -30.73
C VAL A 299 -21.11 -9.00 -29.40
N PRO A 300 -19.93 -9.49 -28.98
CA PRO A 300 -19.25 -8.98 -27.80
C PRO A 300 -18.96 -7.48 -27.94
N ALA A 301 -19.16 -6.71 -26.86
CA ALA A 301 -18.71 -5.33 -26.84
C ALA A 301 -17.18 -5.29 -26.85
N GLU A 302 -16.56 -4.82 -27.94
CA GLU A 302 -15.11 -4.62 -27.98
C GLU A 302 -14.73 -3.49 -27.01
N PRO A 303 -13.84 -3.75 -26.03
CA PRO A 303 -13.26 -2.67 -25.25
C PRO A 303 -12.39 -1.82 -26.19
N ALA A 304 -12.65 -0.51 -26.23
CA ALA A 304 -11.87 0.43 -27.02
C ALA A 304 -10.37 0.22 -26.76
N ALA A 305 -9.60 0.03 -27.82
CA ALA A 305 -8.15 -0.12 -27.74
C ALA A 305 -7.55 1.07 -26.96
N PRO A 306 -6.55 0.85 -26.09
CA PRO A 306 -5.90 1.94 -25.39
C PRO A 306 -5.32 2.90 -26.43
N ASN A 307 -5.81 4.15 -26.41
CA ASN A 307 -5.37 5.20 -27.32
C ASN A 307 -3.84 5.29 -27.29
N LEU A 308 -3.20 4.88 -28.40
CA LEU A 308 -1.81 5.18 -28.74
C LEU A 308 -1.69 6.68 -29.05
N ALA A 309 -1.89 7.52 -28.05
CA ALA A 309 -1.78 8.96 -28.20
C ALA A 309 -0.30 9.38 -28.12
N THR A 310 0.26 9.75 -29.26
CA THR A 310 1.38 10.68 -29.34
C THR A 310 1.00 11.99 -28.66
N GLN A 311 1.90 12.52 -27.82
CA GLN A 311 1.70 13.75 -27.05
C GLN A 311 1.17 14.91 -27.91
N ALA A 312 0.06 15.50 -27.45
CA ALA A 312 -0.27 16.90 -27.70
C ALA A 312 -0.85 17.47 -26.40
N ASP A 313 -0.30 18.60 -25.95
CA ASP A 313 -0.67 19.33 -24.75
C ASP A 313 -2.15 19.73 -24.74
N GLY A 314 -2.79 19.61 -23.57
CA GLY A 314 -4.17 20.07 -23.38
C GLY A 314 -4.68 19.80 -21.97
N LEU A 315 -4.71 20.85 -21.16
CA LEU A 315 -5.35 20.92 -19.85
C LEU A 315 -6.84 20.58 -19.96
N ALA A 316 -7.32 19.60 -19.20
CA ALA A 316 -8.75 19.46 -18.90
C ALA A 316 -8.93 18.92 -17.47
N ASN A 317 -9.38 19.83 -16.59
CA ASN A 317 -9.95 19.53 -15.29
C ASN A 317 -11.22 18.68 -15.47
N ASN A 318 -11.34 17.61 -14.68
CA ASN A 318 -12.65 17.03 -14.38
C ASN A 318 -12.70 16.66 -12.89
N GLN A 319 -13.40 17.50 -12.13
CA GLN A 319 -13.88 17.17 -10.79
C GLN A 319 -15.14 16.30 -10.95
N SER A 320 -15.10 15.07 -10.44
CA SER A 320 -16.32 14.31 -10.17
C SER A 320 -16.65 14.38 -8.68
N VAL A 321 -17.84 14.88 -8.41
CA VAL A 321 -18.46 14.97 -7.09
C VAL A 321 -18.96 13.58 -6.72
N ASN A 322 -18.38 12.98 -5.68
CA ASN A 322 -18.92 11.78 -5.06
C ASN A 322 -19.59 12.15 -3.73
N SER A 323 -20.91 12.14 -3.75
CA SER A 323 -21.76 12.15 -2.56
C SER A 323 -21.77 10.73 -1.98
N SER A 324 -21.29 10.56 -0.75
CA SER A 324 -21.46 9.31 0.00
C SER A 324 -21.63 9.64 1.48
N ILE A 325 -22.71 9.11 2.06
CA ILE A 325 -23.06 9.21 3.48
C ILE A 325 -21.96 8.51 4.29
N ALA A 326 -21.30 9.26 5.18
CA ALA A 326 -20.22 8.75 6.01
C ALA A 326 -20.77 8.07 7.27
N ILE A 327 -20.46 6.78 7.43
CA ILE A 327 -20.47 6.09 8.73
C ILE A 327 -19.05 6.25 9.31
N LEU A 328 -18.95 6.64 10.58
CA LEU A 328 -17.68 6.69 11.32
C LEU A 328 -16.98 5.33 11.25
N GLY A 329 -15.88 5.25 10.52
CA GLY A 329 -15.08 4.04 10.37
C GLY A 329 -13.85 4.09 11.25
N VAL A 330 -13.61 3.04 12.04
CA VAL A 330 -12.30 2.78 12.66
C VAL A 330 -11.53 1.90 11.67
N ALA A 331 -10.31 2.29 11.30
CA ALA A 331 -9.46 1.43 10.49
C ALA A 331 -8.93 0.29 11.38
N PHE A 332 -9.47 -0.92 11.19
CA PHE A 332 -8.97 -2.16 11.78
C PHE A 332 -8.29 -3.00 10.68
N ASP A 333 -7.10 -3.53 10.95
CA ASP A 333 -6.64 -4.79 10.36
C ASP A 333 -7.10 -5.93 11.31
N SER A 334 -7.35 -7.11 10.77
CA SER A 334 -8.17 -8.16 11.41
C SER A 334 -7.47 -8.76 12.64
N PHE A 335 -8.13 -8.82 13.79
CA PHE A 335 -7.66 -9.62 14.93
C PHE A 335 -8.07 -11.09 14.74
N GLN A 336 -7.12 -11.97 14.48
CA GLN A 336 -7.23 -13.37 14.92
C GLN A 336 -6.58 -13.52 16.29
N SER A 337 -7.03 -14.50 17.07
CA SER A 337 -6.53 -14.74 18.43
C SER A 337 -5.02 -14.92 18.43
N VAL A 338 -4.29 -13.98 19.03
CA VAL A 338 -2.85 -14.11 19.26
C VAL A 338 -2.67 -14.75 20.63
N ASP A 339 -2.28 -16.02 20.64
CA ASP A 339 -1.56 -16.58 21.79
C ASP A 339 -0.29 -15.75 21.95
N LEU A 340 -0.04 -15.26 23.17
CA LEU A 340 1.12 -14.46 23.51
C LEU A 340 2.40 -15.31 23.47
N ASN A 341 2.84 -15.68 22.27
CA ASN A 341 4.20 -16.09 21.98
C ASN A 341 4.90 -14.94 21.25
N GLN A 342 6.13 -14.64 21.67
CA GLN A 342 6.97 -13.54 21.17
C GLN A 342 7.21 -13.51 19.65
N ASN A 343 6.73 -14.50 18.89
CA ASN A 343 6.88 -14.59 17.44
C ASN A 343 5.66 -14.09 16.64
N ASP A 344 4.50 -13.87 17.26
CA ASP A 344 3.25 -13.53 16.55
C ASP A 344 2.85 -12.03 16.65
N LEU A 345 3.75 -11.17 17.14
CA LEU A 345 3.57 -9.71 17.23
C LEU A 345 3.67 -8.97 15.88
N MET A 346 3.63 -9.68 14.76
CA MET A 346 4.07 -9.18 13.44
C MET A 346 3.07 -9.44 12.30
N GLU A 347 1.79 -9.57 12.61
CA GLU A 347 0.73 -9.36 11.62
C GLU A 347 0.23 -7.91 11.73
N PHE A 348 0.76 -7.05 10.85
CA PHE A 348 0.62 -5.59 10.85
C PHE A 348 -0.49 -5.02 9.97
#